data_AF-A0A3D2RS27-F1
#
_entry.id   AF-A0A3D2RS27-F1
#
_cell.length_a   1.000
_cell.length_b   1.000
_cell.length_c   1.000
_cell.angle_alpha   90.00
_cell.angle_beta   90.00
_cell.angle_gamma   90.00
#
_symmetry.space_group_name_H-M   'P 1'
#
loop_
_entity.id
_entity.type
_entity.pdbx_description
1 polymer ?
#
loop_
_entity_poly.entity_id
_entity_poly.type
_entity_poly.pdbx_seq_one_letter_code
_entity_poly.pdbx_strand_id
1 'polypeptide(L)'
;MQAQPAVADKIRNIRCLISKIELGPTLDLRRIFVLRGLVRRRMLMNEKELAYMLVKDFGFSVVNPGKLDIKGQVRHFRNARVIVGVHGGALTNALFANNLKALIEINTVMYRPHLAGISSQLNARHFCLAAKPLAIQEGATYNEYDQNMEIDLHTARAFFRDLFGGKWA
;
A
#
# COMPACT_ATOMS: atom_id res chain seq x y z
N MET A 1 5.79 7.66 18.57
CA MET A 1 5.42 9.02 18.11
C MET A 1 3.91 9.12 18.18
N GLN A 2 3.34 9.83 19.15
CA GLN A 2 1.88 10.00 19.27
C GLN A 2 1.38 10.86 18.09
N ALA A 3 0.30 10.45 17.45
CA ALA A 3 -0.31 11.24 16.38
C ALA A 3 -0.83 12.58 16.95
N GLN A 4 -0.57 13.68 16.24
CA GLN A 4 -1.09 15.00 16.62
C GLN A 4 -2.64 15.00 16.57
N PRO A 5 -3.34 15.56 17.58
CA PRO A 5 -4.81 15.48 17.73
C PRO A 5 -5.59 15.91 16.48
N ALA A 6 -5.17 17.01 15.84
CA ALA A 6 -5.85 17.58 14.67
C ALA A 6 -5.84 16.68 13.41
N VAL A 7 -4.94 15.69 13.33
CA VAL A 7 -4.86 14.76 12.18
C VAL A 7 -5.82 13.58 12.37
N ALA A 8 -5.97 13.10 13.61
CA ALA A 8 -6.92 12.05 13.96
C ALA A 8 -8.38 12.48 13.67
N ASP A 9 -8.68 13.77 13.90
CA ASP A 9 -9.99 14.36 13.59
C ASP A 9 -10.30 14.34 12.08
N LYS A 10 -9.29 14.56 11.22
CA LYS A 10 -9.47 14.52 9.76
C LYS A 10 -9.77 13.12 9.25
N ILE A 11 -9.08 12.09 9.74
CA ILE A 11 -9.37 10.70 9.37
C ILE A 11 -10.77 10.30 9.82
N ARG A 12 -11.15 10.66 11.05
CA ARG A 12 -12.49 10.40 11.58
C ARG A 12 -13.57 11.07 10.71
N ASN A 13 -13.35 12.30 10.28
CA ASN A 13 -14.27 13.03 9.40
C ASN A 13 -14.41 12.34 8.03
N ILE A 14 -13.31 11.92 7.41
CA ILE A 14 -13.36 11.18 6.13
C ILE A 14 -14.17 9.89 6.29
N ARG A 15 -13.96 9.13 7.38
CA ARG A 15 -14.71 7.89 7.64
C ARG A 15 -16.20 8.14 7.88
N CYS A 16 -16.53 9.21 8.61
CA CYS A 16 -17.91 9.65 8.86
C CYS A 16 -18.61 10.10 7.57
N LEU A 17 -17.92 10.79 6.67
CA LEU A 17 -18.47 11.18 5.38
C LEU A 17 -18.74 9.94 4.51
N ILE A 18 -17.81 8.99 4.48
CA ILE A 18 -17.95 7.77 3.69
C ILE A 18 -19.06 6.86 4.21
N SER A 19 -19.30 6.81 5.52
CA SER A 19 -20.41 6.02 6.08
C SER A 19 -21.78 6.52 5.66
N LYS A 20 -21.89 7.74 5.14
CA LYS A 20 -23.15 8.34 4.63
C LYS A 20 -23.37 8.08 3.14
N ILE A 21 -22.42 7.46 2.45
CA ILE A 21 -22.52 7.17 1.01
C ILE A 21 -23.11 5.78 0.85
N GLU A 22 -24.14 5.64 0.02
CA GLU A 22 -24.61 4.33 -0.43
C GLU A 22 -23.54 3.65 -1.29
N LEU A 23 -23.05 2.53 -0.76
CA LEU A 23 -22.11 1.66 -1.44
C LEU A 23 -22.88 0.48 -2.01
N GLY A 24 -22.60 0.15 -3.27
CA GLY A 24 -22.98 -1.15 -3.85
C GLY A 24 -22.31 -2.33 -3.13
N PRO A 25 -22.46 -3.57 -3.62
CA PRO A 25 -21.96 -4.77 -2.96
C PRO A 25 -20.47 -4.65 -2.62
N THR A 26 -20.11 -5.01 -1.38
CA THR A 26 -18.72 -4.97 -0.92
C THR A 26 -17.97 -6.18 -1.42
N LEU A 27 -16.70 -6.00 -1.81
CA LEU A 27 -15.82 -7.11 -2.14
C LEU A 27 -15.13 -7.61 -0.87
N ASP A 28 -14.92 -8.92 -0.74
CA ASP A 28 -14.21 -9.50 0.41
C ASP A 28 -12.69 -9.59 0.17
N LEU A 29 -12.09 -8.48 -0.26
CA LEU A 29 -10.65 -8.44 -0.53
C LEU A 29 -9.87 -8.23 0.77
N ARG A 30 -9.38 -9.32 1.36
CA ARG A 30 -8.64 -9.27 2.63
C ARG A 30 -7.18 -8.86 2.48
N ARG A 31 -6.56 -9.18 1.34
CA ARG A 31 -5.15 -8.92 1.04
C ARG A 31 -5.07 -8.23 -0.31
N ILE A 32 -4.57 -7.00 -0.35
CA ILE A 32 -4.56 -6.16 -1.55
C ILE A 32 -3.13 -5.79 -1.91
N PHE A 33 -2.74 -6.08 -3.15
CA PHE A 33 -1.58 -5.47 -3.78
C PHE A 33 -2.06 -4.30 -4.64
N VAL A 34 -1.59 -3.10 -4.29
CA VAL A 34 -1.93 -1.85 -4.96
C VAL A 34 -0.95 -1.64 -6.10
N LEU A 35 -1.46 -1.74 -7.33
CA LEU A 35 -0.70 -1.37 -8.51
C LEU A 35 -0.47 0.13 -8.53
N ARG A 36 0.75 0.49 -8.88
CA ARG A 36 1.11 1.85 -9.22
C ARG A 36 0.80 2.15 -10.69
N GLY A 37 0.85 1.14 -11.55
CA GLY A 37 0.62 1.27 -12.99
C GLY A 37 1.76 2.03 -13.69
N LEU A 38 1.49 2.46 -14.92
CA LEU A 38 2.48 3.12 -15.76
C LEU A 38 2.72 4.57 -15.27
N VAL A 39 3.84 4.77 -14.58
CA VAL A 39 4.25 6.06 -14.03
C VAL A 39 5.64 6.44 -14.53
N ARG A 40 5.93 7.74 -14.60
CA ARG A 40 7.25 8.24 -15.03
C ARG A 40 8.37 8.11 -13.98
N ARG A 41 8.02 7.85 -12.72
CA ARG A 41 8.95 7.84 -11.58
C ARG A 41 8.54 6.86 -10.49
N ARG A 42 9.53 6.34 -9.76
CA ARG A 42 9.39 5.30 -8.73
C ARG A 42 8.59 4.10 -9.26
N MET A 43 8.85 3.72 -10.51
CA MET A 43 8.27 2.54 -11.12
C MET A 43 8.96 1.30 -10.53
N LEU A 44 8.16 0.32 -10.11
CA LEU A 44 8.67 -1.00 -9.75
C LEU A 44 8.77 -1.83 -11.03
N MET A 45 9.98 -2.08 -11.50
CA MET A 45 10.21 -2.68 -12.83
C MET A 45 9.68 -4.11 -12.92
N ASN A 46 9.73 -4.84 -11.80
CA ASN A 46 9.20 -6.19 -11.68
C ASN A 46 7.85 -6.25 -10.90
N GLU A 47 6.99 -5.24 -11.07
CA GLU A 47 5.68 -5.16 -10.41
C GLU A 47 4.78 -6.36 -10.76
N LYS A 48 4.85 -6.86 -12.00
CA LYS A 48 4.04 -7.99 -12.47
C LYS A 48 4.45 -9.31 -11.81
N GLU A 49 5.76 -9.52 -11.68
CA GLU A 49 6.36 -10.70 -11.06
C GLU A 49 6.05 -10.73 -9.57
N LEU A 50 6.16 -9.57 -8.90
CA LEU A 50 5.73 -9.42 -7.51
C LEU A 50 4.22 -9.70 -7.37
N ALA A 51 3.38 -9.12 -8.23
CA ALA A 51 1.94 -9.34 -8.20
C ALA A 51 1.60 -10.82 -8.35
N TYR A 52 2.22 -11.50 -9.33
CA TYR A 52 2.02 -12.93 -9.57
C TYR A 52 2.39 -13.76 -8.34
N MET A 53 3.55 -13.48 -7.73
CA MET A 53 4.00 -14.15 -6.51
C MET A 53 3.00 -13.95 -5.36
N LEU A 54 2.56 -12.71 -5.13
CA LEU A 54 1.61 -12.38 -4.05
C LEU A 54 0.24 -13.06 -4.24
N VAL A 55 -0.26 -13.11 -5.47
CA VAL A 55 -1.52 -13.78 -5.81
C VAL A 55 -1.38 -15.28 -5.57
N LYS A 56 -0.37 -15.90 -6.20
CA LYS A 56 -0.20 -17.35 -6.21
C LYS A 56 0.09 -17.91 -4.82
N ASP A 57 0.98 -17.26 -4.08
CA ASP A 57 1.56 -17.85 -2.88
C ASP A 57 0.90 -17.34 -1.59
N PHE A 58 0.23 -16.19 -1.66
CA PHE A 58 -0.33 -15.51 -0.49
C PHE A 58 -1.78 -15.03 -0.67
N GLY A 59 -2.44 -15.37 -1.77
CA GLY A 59 -3.87 -15.08 -1.97
C GLY A 59 -4.20 -13.59 -2.01
N PHE A 60 -3.28 -12.75 -2.50
CA PHE A 60 -3.56 -11.34 -2.70
C PHE A 60 -4.49 -11.12 -3.91
N SER A 61 -5.27 -10.05 -3.83
CA SER A 61 -5.97 -9.47 -4.97
C SER A 61 -5.23 -8.24 -5.46
N VAL A 62 -5.11 -8.10 -6.78
CA VAL A 62 -4.41 -6.99 -7.42
C VAL A 62 -5.41 -5.89 -7.75
N VAL A 63 -5.19 -4.68 -7.25
CA VAL A 63 -6.10 -3.54 -7.44
C VAL A 63 -5.33 -2.36 -8.03
N ASN A 64 -5.88 -1.72 -9.06
CA ASN A 64 -5.40 -0.45 -9.58
C ASN A 64 -6.39 0.66 -9.22
N PRO A 65 -6.16 1.43 -8.14
CA PRO A 65 -7.08 2.48 -7.71
C PRO A 65 -7.28 3.58 -8.75
N GLY A 66 -6.29 3.84 -9.62
CA GLY A 66 -6.38 4.85 -10.68
C GLY A 66 -7.41 4.51 -11.76
N LYS A 67 -7.89 3.27 -11.82
CA LYS A 67 -8.99 2.83 -12.70
C LYS A 67 -10.35 2.79 -12.01
N LEU A 68 -10.42 3.17 -10.73
CA LEU A 68 -11.64 3.12 -9.92
C LEU A 68 -12.13 4.52 -9.56
N ASP A 69 -13.44 4.71 -9.61
CA ASP A 69 -14.09 5.86 -8.99
C ASP A 69 -13.97 5.79 -7.47
N ILE A 70 -14.31 6.87 -6.78
CA ILE A 70 -14.18 6.93 -5.32
C ILE A 70 -15.00 5.84 -4.61
N LYS A 71 -16.22 5.55 -5.09
CA LYS A 71 -17.06 4.47 -4.54
C LYS A 71 -16.41 3.11 -4.76
N GLY A 72 -15.82 2.88 -5.93
CA GLY A 72 -15.03 1.69 -6.25
C GLY A 72 -13.85 1.53 -5.31
N GLN A 73 -13.06 2.58 -5.09
CA GLN A 73 -11.94 2.55 -4.16
C GLN A 73 -12.42 2.20 -2.73
N VAL A 74 -13.48 2.83 -2.23
CA VAL A 74 -14.05 2.47 -0.93
C VAL A 74 -14.48 1.00 -0.90
N ARG A 75 -15.22 0.50 -1.90
CA ARG A 75 -15.71 -0.89 -1.94
C ARG A 75 -14.58 -1.93 -1.94
N HIS A 76 -13.48 -1.67 -2.65
CA HIS A 76 -12.36 -2.61 -2.74
C HIS A 76 -11.55 -2.65 -1.44
N PHE A 77 -11.34 -1.51 -0.79
CA PHE A 77 -10.45 -1.40 0.37
C PHE A 77 -11.16 -1.60 1.71
N ARG A 78 -12.50 -1.51 1.77
CA ARG A 78 -13.30 -1.59 3.02
C ARG A 78 -12.97 -2.78 3.91
N ASN A 79 -12.78 -3.96 3.30
CA ASN A 79 -12.54 -5.22 4.00
C ASN A 79 -11.05 -5.63 4.08
N ALA A 80 -10.15 -4.79 3.57
CA ALA A 80 -8.73 -5.06 3.54
C ALA A 80 -8.15 -5.18 4.96
N ARG A 81 -7.36 -6.23 5.18
CA ARG A 81 -6.58 -6.47 6.39
C ARG A 81 -5.09 -6.29 6.15
N VAL A 82 -4.62 -6.56 4.93
CA VAL A 82 -3.24 -6.31 4.51
C VAL A 82 -3.25 -5.55 3.20
N ILE A 83 -2.53 -4.45 3.14
CA ILE A 83 -2.34 -3.65 1.93
C ILE A 83 -0.84 -3.53 1.68
N VAL A 84 -0.40 -3.87 0.47
CA VAL A 84 0.98 -3.70 0.02
C VAL A 84 1.02 -2.88 -1.26
N GLY A 85 2.03 -2.03 -1.43
CA GLY A 85 2.26 -1.30 -2.67
C GLY A 85 3.49 -0.40 -2.61
N VAL A 86 3.86 0.17 -3.74
CA VAL A 86 4.97 1.12 -3.82
C VAL A 86 4.58 2.43 -3.15
N HIS A 87 5.54 3.07 -2.45
CA HIS A 87 5.37 4.37 -1.82
C HIS A 87 4.63 5.38 -2.72
N GLY A 88 3.53 5.93 -2.19
CA GLY A 88 2.79 7.01 -2.85
C GLY A 88 1.33 7.13 -2.38
N GLY A 89 0.61 8.05 -3.01
CA GLY A 89 -0.77 8.39 -2.65
C GLY A 89 -1.77 7.24 -2.80
N ALA A 90 -1.51 6.25 -3.66
CA ALA A 90 -2.43 5.12 -3.83
C ALA A 90 -2.62 4.30 -2.53
N LEU A 91 -1.62 4.25 -1.66
CA LEU A 91 -1.68 3.58 -0.36
C LEU A 91 -2.56 4.31 0.66
N THR A 92 -2.92 5.58 0.45
CA THR A 92 -3.84 6.30 1.35
C THR A 92 -5.25 5.70 1.34
N ASN A 93 -5.59 4.88 0.33
CA ASN A 93 -6.80 4.06 0.32
C ASN A 93 -6.93 3.12 1.54
N ALA A 94 -5.83 2.87 2.26
CA ALA A 94 -5.85 2.23 3.57
C ALA A 94 -6.81 2.89 4.57
N LEU A 95 -7.08 4.19 4.44
CA LEU A 95 -8.05 4.92 5.27
C LEU A 95 -9.48 4.36 5.18
N PHE A 96 -9.81 3.69 4.07
CA PHE A 96 -11.14 3.10 3.85
C PHE A 96 -11.28 1.72 4.50
N ALA A 97 -10.17 1.10 4.93
CA ALA A 97 -10.20 -0.20 5.58
C ALA A 97 -10.79 -0.09 7.00
N ASN A 98 -11.71 -1.00 7.32
CA ASN A 98 -12.35 -1.04 8.64
C ASN A 98 -11.49 -1.71 9.72
N ASN A 99 -10.66 -2.67 9.34
CA ASN A 99 -9.86 -3.46 10.29
C ASN A 99 -8.50 -3.80 9.69
N LEU A 100 -7.77 -2.75 9.27
CA LEU A 100 -6.44 -2.91 8.71
C LEU A 100 -5.49 -3.47 9.79
N LYS A 101 -4.75 -4.52 9.44
CA LYS A 101 -3.76 -5.14 10.32
C LYS A 101 -2.35 -4.76 9.94
N ALA A 102 -2.07 -4.68 8.64
CA ALA A 102 -0.75 -4.31 8.14
C ALA A 102 -0.85 -3.43 6.88
N LEU A 103 -0.04 -2.37 6.86
CA LEU A 103 0.29 -1.59 5.68
C LEU A 103 1.77 -1.80 5.37
N ILE A 104 2.07 -2.31 4.17
CA ILE A 104 3.41 -2.66 3.73
C ILE A 104 3.79 -1.73 2.58
N GLU A 105 4.77 -0.88 2.83
CA GLU A 105 5.27 0.09 1.89
C GLU A 105 6.54 -0.44 1.20
N ILE A 106 6.55 -0.46 -0.13
CA ILE A 106 7.75 -0.74 -0.92
C ILE A 106 8.44 0.58 -1.26
N ASN A 107 9.70 0.73 -0.86
CA ASN A 107 10.49 1.94 -1.11
C ASN A 107 11.99 1.59 -1.23
N THR A 108 12.80 2.53 -1.71
CA THR A 108 14.23 2.26 -1.96
C THR A 108 15.07 2.34 -0.69
N VAL A 109 15.07 3.48 0.01
CA VAL A 109 15.70 3.64 1.35
C VAL A 109 15.07 4.81 2.12
N MET A 110 14.24 5.63 1.49
CA MET A 110 13.76 6.88 2.06
C MET A 110 12.59 6.65 3.02
N TYR A 111 12.81 6.84 4.32
CA TYR A 111 11.72 6.92 5.30
C TYR A 111 10.92 8.21 5.09
N ARG A 112 9.64 8.07 4.69
CA ARG A 112 8.67 9.17 4.66
C ARG A 112 7.56 8.89 5.67
N PRO A 113 7.38 9.71 6.72
CA PRO A 113 6.57 9.35 7.88
C PRO A 113 5.06 9.32 7.61
N HIS A 114 4.58 9.76 6.45
CA HIS A 114 3.15 9.92 6.17
C HIS A 114 2.36 8.61 6.28
N LEU A 115 2.87 7.52 5.69
CA LEU A 115 2.20 6.21 5.71
C LEU A 115 2.30 5.52 7.07
N ALA A 116 3.42 5.71 7.77
CA ALA A 116 3.55 5.31 9.17
C ALA A 116 2.53 6.04 10.07
N GLY A 117 2.31 7.34 9.83
CA GLY A 117 1.31 8.15 10.53
C GLY A 117 -0.13 7.70 10.28
N ILE A 118 -0.47 7.34 9.03
CA ILE A 118 -1.78 6.74 8.69
C ILE A 118 -1.97 5.40 9.40
N SER A 119 -0.98 4.52 9.33
CA SER A 119 -1.05 3.18 9.96
C SER A 119 -1.25 3.29 11.47
N SER A 120 -0.52 4.20 12.12
CA SER A 120 -0.68 4.46 13.55
C SER A 120 -2.10 4.91 13.92
N GLN A 121 -2.73 5.76 13.11
CA GLN A 121 -4.10 6.22 13.37
C GLN A 121 -5.15 5.14 13.12
N LEU A 122 -4.81 4.12 12.33
CA LEU A 122 -5.65 2.96 12.05
C LEU A 122 -5.36 1.78 13.00
N ASN A 123 -4.46 1.94 13.99
CA ASN A 123 -3.94 0.84 14.83
C ASN A 123 -3.42 -0.35 14.02
N ALA A 124 -2.86 -0.07 12.84
CA ALA A 124 -2.27 -1.06 11.94
C ALA A 124 -0.74 -1.04 12.05
N ARG A 125 -0.11 -2.19 11.86
CA ARG A 125 1.35 -2.29 11.77
C ARG A 125 1.82 -1.70 10.44
N HIS A 126 2.93 -0.98 10.46
CA HIS A 126 3.57 -0.46 9.27
C HIS A 126 4.88 -1.20 9.03
N PHE A 127 5.08 -1.71 7.82
CA PHE A 127 6.31 -2.36 7.40
C PHE A 127 6.87 -1.65 6.17
N CYS A 128 8.19 -1.51 6.12
CA CYS A 128 8.90 -1.08 4.92
C CYS A 128 9.59 -2.30 4.31
N LEU A 129 9.31 -2.59 3.04
CA LEU A 129 9.98 -3.61 2.27
C LEU A 129 10.93 -2.93 1.28
N ALA A 130 12.23 -3.08 1.53
CA ALA A 130 13.25 -2.39 0.75
C ALA A 130 13.33 -2.93 -0.69
N ALA A 131 13.36 -2.02 -1.65
CA ALA A 131 13.64 -2.27 -3.06
C ALA A 131 14.98 -1.64 -3.43
N LYS A 132 15.66 -2.20 -4.43
CA LYS A 132 16.92 -1.65 -4.92
C LYS A 132 16.63 -0.52 -5.92
N PRO A 133 17.18 0.70 -5.72
CA PRO A 133 17.08 1.74 -6.74
C PRO A 133 17.87 1.33 -7.99
N LEU A 134 17.32 1.67 -9.16
CA LEU A 134 17.97 1.54 -10.45
C LEU A 134 18.62 2.87 -10.83
N ALA A 135 19.62 2.82 -11.72
CA ALA A 135 20.32 4.01 -12.19
C ALA A 135 19.33 5.06 -12.73
N ILE A 136 19.62 6.33 -12.44
CA ILE A 136 18.85 7.45 -13.00
C ILE A 136 19.11 7.47 -14.50
N GLN A 137 18.04 7.45 -15.31
CA GLN A 137 18.17 7.57 -16.76
C GLN A 137 18.70 8.96 -17.12
N GLU A 138 19.57 9.02 -18.13
CA GLU A 138 20.09 10.28 -18.64
C GLU A 138 18.93 11.20 -19.10
N GLY A 139 18.94 12.46 -18.67
CA GLY A 139 17.84 13.40 -18.92
C GLY A 139 16.61 13.27 -18.00
N ALA A 140 16.65 12.43 -16.97
CA ALA A 140 15.58 12.38 -15.96
C ALA A 140 15.44 13.72 -15.22
N THR A 141 14.20 14.19 -15.09
CA THR A 141 13.87 15.43 -14.37
C THR A 141 13.65 15.22 -12.87
N TYR A 142 13.97 14.03 -12.35
CA TYR A 142 13.67 13.61 -10.99
C TYR A 142 14.93 13.14 -10.27
N ASN A 143 14.97 13.33 -8.96
CA ASN A 143 16.15 13.03 -8.12
C ASN A 143 16.25 11.54 -7.75
N GLU A 144 17.30 11.18 -7.01
CA GLU A 144 17.57 9.82 -6.53
C GLU A 144 16.39 9.17 -5.78
N TYR A 145 15.57 9.96 -5.08
CA TYR A 145 14.41 9.47 -4.34
C TYR A 145 13.25 9.02 -5.24
N ASP A 146 13.30 9.42 -6.50
CA ASP A 146 12.27 9.15 -7.49
C ASP A 146 12.70 8.07 -8.50
N GLN A 147 13.85 7.42 -8.25
CA GLN A 147 14.38 6.32 -9.04
C GLN A 147 13.37 5.19 -9.19
N ASN A 148 13.36 4.61 -10.40
CA ASN A 148 12.78 3.31 -10.61
C ASN A 148 13.52 2.28 -9.76
N MET A 149 12.84 1.19 -9.44
CA MET A 149 13.33 0.23 -8.47
C MET A 149 12.98 -1.19 -8.88
N GLU A 150 13.70 -2.13 -8.27
CA GLU A 150 13.44 -3.55 -8.42
C GLU A 150 13.43 -4.19 -7.03
N ILE A 151 12.47 -5.10 -6.80
CA ILE A 151 12.39 -5.81 -5.53
C ILE A 151 13.00 -7.21 -5.66
N ASP A 152 13.80 -7.61 -4.67
CA ASP A 152 14.28 -8.98 -4.61
C ASP A 152 13.12 -9.92 -4.21
N LEU A 153 12.69 -10.76 -5.15
CA LEU A 153 11.53 -11.63 -4.96
C LEU A 153 11.78 -12.73 -3.92
N HIS A 154 13.04 -13.14 -3.72
CA HIS A 154 13.39 -14.12 -2.69
C HIS A 154 13.17 -13.55 -1.29
N THR A 155 13.71 -12.36 -1.04
CA THR A 155 13.56 -11.61 0.21
C THR A 155 12.11 -11.22 0.45
N ALA A 156 11.41 -10.73 -0.57
CA ALA A 156 9.98 -10.41 -0.47
C ALA A 156 9.17 -11.66 -0.06
N ARG A 157 9.41 -12.80 -0.72
CA ARG A 157 8.76 -14.07 -0.37
C ARG A 157 9.04 -14.48 1.07
N ALA A 158 10.29 -14.41 1.53
CA ALA A 158 10.65 -14.73 2.91
C ALA A 158 9.91 -13.83 3.90
N PHE A 159 9.85 -12.52 3.63
CA PHE A 159 9.09 -11.56 4.43
C PHE A 159 7.60 -11.94 4.56
N PHE A 160 6.93 -12.26 3.45
CA PHE A 160 5.50 -12.64 3.51
C PHE A 160 5.28 -14.00 4.17
N ARG A 161 6.18 -14.97 4.01
CA ARG A 161 6.11 -16.25 4.75
C ARG A 161 6.20 -16.02 6.26
N ASP A 162 7.12 -15.16 6.70
CA ASP A 162 7.25 -14.82 8.12
C ASP A 162 6.05 -14.05 8.65
N LEU A 163 5.54 -13.07 7.88
CA LEU A 163 4.37 -12.27 8.23
C LEU A 163 3.12 -13.14 8.46
N PHE A 164 2.86 -14.10 7.57
CA PHE A 164 1.69 -14.98 7.65
C PHE A 164 1.92 -16.27 8.43
N GLY A 165 3.17 -16.66 8.66
CA GLY A 165 3.58 -17.84 9.42
C GLY A 165 3.53 -17.66 10.94
N GLY A 166 3.05 -16.51 11.42
CA GLY A 166 2.76 -16.31 12.85
C GLY A 166 3.87 -15.68 13.68
N LYS A 167 5.05 -15.37 13.11
CA LYS A 167 6.07 -14.57 13.82
C LYS A 167 5.58 -13.16 14.19
N TRP A 168 4.50 -12.72 13.55
CA TRP A 168 3.91 -11.40 13.69
C TRP A 168 2.37 -11.45 13.83
N ALA A 169 1.75 -12.63 14.02
CA ALA A 169 0.30 -12.72 14.17
C ALA A 169 -0.17 -12.25 15.56
#